data_AF-A0A0C9SSS6-F1
#
_entry.id   AF-A0A0C9SSS6-F1
#
_cell.length_a   1.000
_cell.length_b   1.000
_cell.length_c   1.000
_cell.angle_alpha   90.00
_cell.angle_beta   90.00
_cell.angle_gamma   90.00
#
_symmetry.space_group_name_H-M   'P 1'
#
loop_
_entity.id
_entity.type
_entity.pdbx_description
1 polymer ?
#
loop_
_entity_poly.entity_id
_entity_poly.type
_entity_poly.pdbx_seq_one_letter_code
_entity_poly.pdbx_strand_id
1 'polypeptide(L)'
;IRTHILSGKVEEAVALLNEHFPKVLAEDEACDTIDAADVEMEISDPGRLEYTTDTVNPIHLSLNLRILAFIEACRTVPLVYDPPPRRTGSPMSVDNTTASPSKCHPRDEDEYQMELLIRAQKLYATVNALRKQEERAIYIKELSNVGGLLAYKIPEDSPMAKYLHQERRDGVAEQINSAILYRTNMPTVSCLELAVRYTHFSWAVLHELRVKVSASSQPSGVALPPRAKAQSTGGSEKEPSFEASRSSLFLDTRT
;
A
#
# COMPACT_ATOMS: atom_id res chain seq x y z
N ILE A 1 12.70 10.09 -1.77
CA ILE A 1 11.25 10.03 -2.11
C ILE A 1 10.46 9.24 -1.08
N ARG A 2 10.60 7.90 -0.94
CA ARG A 2 9.85 7.08 0.03
C ARG A 2 9.84 7.68 1.45
N THR A 3 11.01 7.97 2.02
CA THR A 3 11.12 8.58 3.37
C THR A 3 10.35 9.90 3.53
N HIS A 4 10.28 10.74 2.50
CA HIS A 4 9.51 11.98 2.54
C HIS A 4 7.99 11.70 2.53
N ILE A 5 7.53 10.72 1.74
CA ILE A 5 6.12 10.26 1.76
C ILE A 5 5.77 9.71 3.15
N LEU A 6 6.63 8.87 3.71
CA LEU A 6 6.39 8.25 5.01
C LEU A 6 6.42 9.26 6.18
N SER A 7 7.16 10.35 6.05
CA SER A 7 7.22 11.41 7.08
C SER A 7 6.16 12.50 6.90
N GLY A 8 5.24 12.36 5.93
CA GLY A 8 4.18 13.35 5.65
C GLY A 8 4.65 14.57 4.85
N LYS A 9 5.92 14.59 4.38
CA LYS A 9 6.50 15.67 3.58
C LYS A 9 6.24 15.44 2.09
N VAL A 10 4.98 15.48 1.70
CA VAL A 10 4.54 15.07 0.35
C VAL A 10 5.03 16.03 -0.73
N GLU A 11 5.07 17.34 -0.45
CA GLU A 11 5.52 18.37 -1.40
C GLU A 11 7.00 18.20 -1.74
N GLU A 12 7.84 17.91 -0.73
CA GLU A 12 9.26 17.58 -0.95
C GLU A 12 9.42 16.29 -1.76
N ALA A 13 8.56 15.28 -1.50
CA ALA A 13 8.56 14.05 -2.27
C ALA A 13 8.21 14.28 -3.75
N VAL A 14 7.23 15.13 -4.03
CA VAL A 14 6.83 15.51 -5.40
C VAL A 14 7.94 16.29 -6.10
N ALA A 15 8.61 17.21 -5.41
CA ALA A 15 9.76 17.94 -5.97
C ALA A 15 10.88 16.96 -6.37
N LEU A 16 11.24 16.02 -5.49
CA LEU A 16 12.24 14.99 -5.78
C LEU A 16 11.81 14.03 -6.90
N LEU A 17 10.51 13.73 -7.00
CA LEU A 17 9.97 12.93 -8.11
C LEU A 17 10.14 13.65 -9.44
N ASN A 18 9.80 14.94 -9.50
CA ASN A 18 9.96 15.72 -10.73
C ASN A 18 11.43 15.93 -11.11
N GLU A 19 12.32 16.02 -10.11
CA GLU A 19 13.77 16.16 -10.33
C GLU A 19 14.41 14.87 -10.87
N HIS A 20 14.13 13.73 -10.24
CA HIS A 20 14.82 12.48 -10.57
C HIS A 20 14.05 11.56 -11.53
N PHE A 21 12.72 11.64 -11.53
CA PHE A 21 11.84 10.74 -12.28
C PHE A 21 10.67 11.50 -12.94
N PRO A 22 10.94 12.50 -13.81
CA PRO A 22 9.89 13.36 -14.38
C PRO A 22 8.81 12.57 -15.16
N LYS A 23 9.17 11.42 -15.73
CA LYS A 23 8.25 10.55 -16.48
C LYS A 23 7.21 9.84 -15.63
N VAL A 24 7.35 9.83 -14.29
CA VAL A 24 6.41 9.11 -13.41
C VAL A 24 5.08 9.84 -13.29
N LEU A 25 5.13 11.17 -13.23
CA LEU A 25 3.93 12.02 -13.11
C LEU A 25 3.56 12.72 -14.43
N ALA A 26 4.39 12.60 -15.47
CA ALA A 26 4.07 13.14 -16.80
C ALA A 26 2.88 12.40 -17.43
N GLU A 27 1.90 13.19 -17.86
CA GLU A 27 0.77 12.77 -18.69
C GLU A 27 1.29 12.48 -20.10
N ASP A 28 1.94 11.33 -20.29
CA ASP A 28 2.13 10.81 -21.64
C ASP A 28 0.77 10.25 -22.09
N GLU A 29 0.21 10.82 -23.16
CA GLU A 29 -1.05 10.44 -23.84
C GLU A 29 -1.08 8.98 -24.39
N ALA A 30 -0.14 8.12 -23.98
CA ALA A 30 0.10 6.81 -24.55
C ALA A 30 -0.44 5.63 -23.73
N CYS A 31 -1.20 5.85 -22.64
CA CYS A 31 -1.70 4.76 -21.79
C CYS A 31 -3.24 4.67 -21.72
N ASP A 32 -3.90 4.86 -22.87
CA ASP A 32 -5.31 4.49 -23.07
C ASP A 32 -5.46 3.10 -23.73
N THR A 33 -4.37 2.34 -23.92
CA THR A 33 -4.37 1.11 -24.74
C THR A 33 -4.04 -0.19 -24.01
N ILE A 34 -4.16 -0.27 -22.68
CA ILE A 34 -4.25 -1.59 -22.02
C ILE A 34 -5.68 -1.81 -21.58
N ASP A 35 -6.38 -2.45 -22.51
CA ASP A 35 -7.67 -3.12 -22.45
C ASP A 35 -8.30 -3.27 -21.07
N ALA A 36 -9.51 -2.71 -20.99
CA ALA A 36 -10.52 -2.92 -19.96
C ALA A 36 -11.10 -4.35 -19.94
N ALA A 37 -10.28 -5.38 -20.17
CA ALA A 37 -10.75 -6.76 -20.36
C ALA A 37 -10.26 -7.78 -19.32
N ASP A 38 -9.24 -7.50 -18.50
CA ASP A 38 -8.62 -8.57 -17.68
C ASP A 38 -8.22 -8.21 -16.24
N VAL A 39 -8.80 -7.17 -15.65
CA VAL A 39 -8.80 -7.05 -14.18
C VAL A 39 -10.24 -7.24 -13.72
N GLU A 40 -10.65 -8.51 -13.61
CA GLU A 40 -11.65 -8.86 -12.60
C GLU A 40 -11.14 -8.27 -11.29
N MET A 41 -11.81 -7.20 -10.87
CA MET A 41 -11.65 -6.57 -9.56
C MET A 41 -12.14 -7.60 -8.55
N GLU A 42 -11.27 -8.55 -8.22
CA GLU A 42 -11.40 -9.41 -7.06
C GLU A 42 -11.64 -8.50 -5.87
N ILE A 43 -12.87 -8.54 -5.36
CA ILE A 43 -13.30 -7.92 -4.12
C ILE A 43 -12.61 -8.68 -2.99
N SER A 44 -11.32 -8.43 -2.83
CA SER A 44 -10.49 -9.06 -1.82
C SER A 44 -10.47 -8.18 -0.57
N ASP A 45 -11.22 -8.65 0.41
CA ASP A 45 -11.16 -8.33 1.84
C ASP A 45 -11.79 -6.98 2.31
N PRO A 46 -12.97 -7.00 2.98
CA PRO A 46 -13.60 -5.80 3.53
C PRO A 46 -12.78 -5.12 4.66
N GLY A 47 -11.66 -5.72 5.09
CA GLY A 47 -10.70 -5.13 6.02
C GLY A 47 -9.53 -4.38 5.36
N ARG A 48 -9.23 -4.67 4.09
CA ARG A 48 -8.10 -4.06 3.36
C ARG A 48 -8.55 -2.76 2.71
N LEU A 49 -8.80 -1.76 3.56
CA LEU A 49 -8.44 -0.36 3.36
C LEU A 49 -8.30 0.01 1.84
N GLU A 50 -9.46 0.08 1.18
CA GLU A 50 -9.79 0.17 -0.26
C GLU A 50 -9.22 1.40 -1.04
N TYR A 51 -8.25 2.14 -0.51
CA TYR A 51 -7.88 3.48 -1.04
C TYR A 51 -6.73 3.50 -2.04
N THR A 52 -5.92 2.45 -2.12
CA THR A 52 -4.87 2.37 -3.13
C THR A 52 -5.39 1.52 -4.27
N THR A 53 -5.90 2.18 -5.31
CA THR A 53 -5.93 1.56 -6.62
C THR A 53 -4.48 1.19 -6.95
N ASP A 54 -4.19 -0.09 -7.18
CA ASP A 54 -2.85 -0.57 -7.58
C ASP A 54 -2.57 -0.14 -9.03
N THR A 55 -2.60 1.17 -9.27
CA THR A 55 -2.46 1.78 -10.58
C THR A 55 -1.13 2.48 -10.72
N VAL A 56 -0.57 2.37 -11.92
CA VAL A 56 0.67 3.03 -12.32
C VAL A 56 0.38 4.26 -13.20
N ASN A 57 -0.90 4.62 -13.36
CA ASN A 57 -1.32 5.75 -14.18
C ASN A 57 -0.91 7.08 -13.52
N PRO A 58 -0.21 7.98 -14.24
CA PRO A 58 0.29 9.25 -13.68
C PRO A 58 -0.80 10.14 -13.08
N ILE A 59 -2.01 10.13 -13.67
CA ILE A 59 -3.15 10.95 -13.20
C ILE A 59 -3.57 10.51 -11.80
N HIS A 60 -3.72 9.19 -11.61
CA HIS A 60 -4.10 8.60 -10.32
C HIS A 60 -3.00 8.75 -9.29
N LEU A 61 -1.74 8.59 -9.67
CA LEU A 61 -0.60 8.82 -8.77
C LEU A 61 -0.55 10.27 -8.29
N SER A 62 -0.71 11.24 -9.20
CA SER A 62 -0.77 12.65 -8.83
C SER A 62 -1.95 12.94 -7.90
N LEU A 63 -3.11 12.32 -8.15
CA LEU A 63 -4.29 12.53 -7.33
C LEU A 63 -4.10 11.94 -5.92
N ASN A 64 -3.61 10.71 -5.82
CA ASN A 64 -3.34 10.04 -4.53
C ASN A 64 -2.34 10.82 -3.68
N LEU A 65 -1.28 11.36 -4.30
CA LEU A 65 -0.33 12.24 -3.63
C LEU A 65 -0.98 13.53 -3.13
N ARG A 66 -1.86 14.17 -3.92
CA ARG A 66 -2.59 15.37 -3.48
C ARG A 66 -3.58 15.09 -2.35
N ILE A 67 -4.29 13.96 -2.40
CA ILE A 67 -5.17 13.53 -1.31
C ILE A 67 -4.34 13.28 -0.04
N LEU A 68 -3.17 12.64 -0.16
CA LEU A 68 -2.26 12.43 0.96
C LEU A 68 -1.75 13.77 1.53
N ALA A 69 -1.33 14.70 0.68
CA ALA A 69 -0.90 16.04 1.11
C ALA A 69 -2.01 16.80 1.84
N PHE A 70 -3.26 16.66 1.39
CA PHE A 70 -4.42 17.23 2.08
C PHE A 70 -4.65 16.60 3.46
N ILE A 71 -4.60 15.27 3.56
CA ILE A 71 -4.72 14.55 4.84
C ILE A 71 -3.63 14.97 5.82
N GLU A 72 -2.39 15.05 5.36
CA GLU A 72 -1.26 15.46 6.18
C GLU A 72 -1.39 16.93 6.60
N ALA A 73 -1.92 17.78 5.73
CA ALA A 73 -2.24 19.16 6.08
C ALA A 73 -3.33 19.27 7.15
N CYS A 74 -4.22 18.29 7.30
CA CYS A 74 -5.23 18.25 8.37
C CYS A 74 -4.66 17.83 9.73
N ARG A 75 -3.45 17.28 9.81
CA ARG A 75 -2.89 16.82 11.10
C ARG A 75 -2.62 17.99 12.03
N THR A 76 -3.07 17.83 13.28
CA THR A 76 -2.72 18.73 14.38
C THR A 76 -1.57 18.18 15.23
N VAL A 77 -1.27 16.87 15.13
CA VAL A 77 -0.18 16.21 15.84
C VAL A 77 0.97 15.94 14.85
N PRO A 78 2.16 16.52 15.07
CA PRO A 78 3.32 16.24 14.24
C PRO A 78 3.72 14.76 14.30
N LEU A 79 3.98 14.17 13.14
CA LEU A 79 4.46 12.79 13.04
C LEU A 79 5.91 12.68 13.55
N VAL A 80 6.12 11.81 14.52
CA VAL A 80 7.46 11.34 14.89
C VAL A 80 7.82 10.21 13.93
N TYR A 81 8.51 10.55 12.84
CA TYR A 81 9.09 9.53 11.96
C TYR A 81 10.55 9.31 12.37
N ASP A 82 10.82 8.18 13.02
CA ASP A 82 12.19 7.71 13.22
C ASP A 82 12.72 7.17 11.89
N PRO A 83 13.72 7.83 11.26
CA PRO A 83 14.33 7.27 10.07
C PRO A 83 14.95 5.92 10.44
N PRO A 84 14.85 4.89 9.56
CA PRO A 84 15.51 3.62 9.79
C PRO A 84 17.00 3.88 10.06
N PRO A 85 17.60 3.22 11.08
CA PRO A 85 18.96 3.52 11.48
C PRO A 85 19.90 3.34 10.29
N ARG A 86 20.53 4.43 9.87
CA ARG A 86 21.59 4.39 8.87
C ARG A 86 22.68 3.47 9.41
N ARG A 87 22.98 2.39 8.69
CA ARG A 87 24.14 1.53 8.98
C ARG A 87 25.43 2.28 8.61
N THR A 88 25.81 3.25 9.41
CA THR A 88 27.14 3.88 9.38
C THR A 88 27.45 4.37 10.78
N GLY A 89 28.45 3.73 11.40
CA GLY A 89 28.89 4.06 12.75
C GLY A 89 29.44 5.49 12.83
N SER A 90 28.84 6.30 13.69
CA SER A 90 29.49 7.19 14.66
C SER A 90 28.40 7.99 15.37
N PRO A 91 28.50 8.20 16.70
CA PRO A 91 27.52 9.00 17.43
C PRO A 91 27.87 10.47 17.23
N MET A 92 27.00 11.22 16.55
CA MET A 92 26.91 12.66 16.78
C MET A 92 25.53 12.94 17.35
N SER A 93 25.53 13.34 18.63
CA SER A 93 24.40 14.04 19.24
C SER A 93 24.02 15.22 18.36
N VAL A 94 22.80 15.18 17.84
CA VAL A 94 22.10 16.39 17.41
C VAL A 94 21.08 16.71 18.49
N ASP A 95 21.30 17.88 19.05
CA ASP A 95 20.54 18.54 20.10
C ASP A 95 19.12 18.77 19.60
N ASN A 96 18.17 17.94 20.03
CA ASN A 96 16.76 18.21 19.79
C ASN A 96 16.34 19.32 20.75
N THR A 97 16.47 20.57 20.28
CA THR A 97 15.79 21.71 20.91
C THR A 97 14.30 21.50 20.74
N THR A 98 13.68 20.90 21.75
CA THR A 98 12.24 20.77 21.92
C THR A 98 11.64 22.18 22.01
N ALA A 99 11.29 22.76 20.87
CA ALA A 99 10.43 23.93 20.83
C ALA A 99 9.05 23.49 21.35
N SER A 100 8.74 23.93 22.56
CA SER A 100 7.39 23.86 23.12
C SER A 100 6.38 24.47 22.14
N PRO A 101 5.14 23.96 22.07
CA PRO A 101 4.12 24.53 21.22
C PRO A 101 3.81 25.95 21.73
N SER A 102 4.22 26.94 20.95
CA SER A 102 3.75 28.30 21.13
C SER A 102 2.25 28.28 20.87
N LYS A 103 1.46 28.63 21.89
CA LYS A 103 0.02 28.91 21.76
C LYS A 103 -0.14 30.01 20.72
N CYS A 104 -0.54 29.64 19.51
CA CYS A 104 -0.77 30.58 18.42
C CYS A 104 -2.06 31.38 18.65
N HIS A 105 -2.07 32.57 18.07
CA HIS A 105 -3.09 33.58 18.23
C HIS A 105 -4.32 33.15 17.42
N PRO A 106 -5.57 33.48 17.81
CA PRO A 106 -6.78 33.03 17.11
C PRO A 106 -6.88 33.49 15.64
N ARG A 107 -6.02 34.41 15.17
CA ARG A 107 -5.92 34.80 13.76
C ARG A 107 -5.23 33.76 12.87
N ASP A 108 -4.31 32.98 13.42
CA ASP A 108 -3.53 32.00 12.66
C ASP A 108 -4.37 30.76 12.30
N GLU A 109 -5.36 30.44 13.15
CA GLU A 109 -6.30 29.34 12.94
C GLU A 109 -7.22 29.59 11.75
N ASP A 110 -7.79 30.80 11.62
CA ASP A 110 -8.71 31.14 10.53
C ASP A 110 -7.99 31.11 9.16
N GLU A 111 -6.75 31.59 9.10
CA GLU A 111 -5.92 31.54 7.89
C GLU A 111 -5.58 30.09 7.50
N TYR A 112 -5.24 29.26 8.48
CA TYR A 112 -4.97 27.85 8.27
C TYR A 112 -6.23 27.09 7.79
N GLN A 113 -7.39 27.32 8.42
CA GLN A 113 -8.66 26.73 7.98
C GLN A 113 -9.03 27.14 6.56
N MET A 114 -8.80 28.41 6.19
CA MET A 114 -9.02 28.91 4.84
C MET A 114 -8.09 28.22 3.81
N GLU A 115 -6.82 28.02 4.14
CA GLU A 115 -5.88 27.29 3.29
C GLU A 115 -6.31 25.83 3.08
N LEU A 116 -6.79 25.16 4.13
CA LEU A 116 -7.34 23.80 4.03
C LEU A 116 -8.55 23.74 3.10
N LEU A 117 -9.46 24.72 3.19
CA LEU A 117 -10.62 24.80 2.29
C LEU A 117 -10.22 25.05 0.84
N ILE A 118 -9.24 25.92 0.59
CA ILE A 118 -8.70 26.17 -0.75
C ILE A 118 -8.10 24.89 -1.34
N ARG A 119 -7.35 24.12 -0.52
CA ARG A 119 -6.78 22.83 -0.94
C ARG A 119 -7.87 21.81 -1.27
N ALA A 120 -8.90 21.70 -0.42
CA ALA A 120 -10.04 20.81 -0.66
C ALA A 120 -10.79 21.18 -1.96
N GLN A 121 -11.03 22.47 -2.22
CA GLN A 121 -11.68 22.92 -3.45
C GLN A 121 -10.86 22.58 -4.70
N LYS A 122 -9.54 22.84 -4.66
CA LYS A 122 -8.63 22.47 -5.76
C LYS A 122 -8.67 20.96 -6.02
N LEU A 123 -8.70 20.16 -4.98
CA LEU A 123 -8.76 18.70 -5.07
C LEU A 123 -10.08 18.22 -5.71
N TYR A 124 -11.21 18.79 -5.29
CA TYR A 124 -12.51 18.49 -5.88
C TYR A 124 -12.57 18.86 -7.38
N ALA A 125 -11.99 20.00 -7.76
CA ALA A 125 -11.88 20.39 -9.17
C ALA A 125 -11.07 19.37 -9.99
N THR A 126 -9.99 18.83 -9.42
CA THR A 126 -9.16 17.82 -10.11
C THR A 126 -9.84 16.48 -10.27
N VAL A 127 -10.65 16.04 -9.30
CA VAL A 127 -11.44 14.81 -9.41
C VAL A 127 -12.57 14.96 -10.44
N ASN A 128 -13.20 16.13 -10.52
CA ASN A 128 -14.22 16.39 -11.52
C ASN A 128 -13.68 16.45 -12.96
N ALA A 129 -12.39 16.76 -13.12
CA ALA A 129 -11.71 16.75 -14.41
C ALA A 129 -11.36 15.34 -14.91
N LEU A 130 -11.52 14.29 -14.10
CA LEU A 130 -11.29 12.91 -14.53
C LEU A 130 -12.28 12.51 -15.66
N ARG A 131 -11.73 11.90 -16.72
CA ARG A 131 -12.50 11.47 -17.90
C ARG A 131 -13.40 10.25 -17.61
N LYS A 132 -12.91 9.32 -16.79
CA LYS A 132 -13.61 8.05 -16.49
C LYS A 132 -14.59 8.21 -15.33
N GLN A 133 -15.85 7.85 -15.59
CA GLN A 133 -16.95 8.03 -14.64
C GLN A 133 -16.83 7.13 -13.39
N GLU A 134 -16.39 5.89 -13.57
CA GLU A 134 -16.32 4.89 -12.50
C GLU A 134 -15.23 5.24 -11.48
N GLU A 135 -14.02 5.55 -11.98
CA GLU A 135 -12.90 6.02 -11.17
C GLU A 135 -13.26 7.32 -10.43
N ARG A 136 -13.95 8.25 -11.12
CA ARG A 136 -14.44 9.49 -10.51
C ARG A 136 -15.38 9.23 -9.34
N ALA A 137 -16.30 8.27 -9.44
CA ALA A 137 -17.22 7.94 -8.36
C ALA A 137 -16.48 7.43 -7.11
N ILE A 138 -15.43 6.64 -7.29
CA ILE A 138 -14.58 6.13 -6.21
C ILE A 138 -13.90 7.30 -5.49
N TYR A 139 -13.24 8.20 -6.24
CA TYR A 139 -12.55 9.34 -5.63
C TYR A 139 -13.50 10.35 -5.00
N ILE A 140 -14.69 10.58 -5.55
CA ILE A 140 -15.70 11.45 -4.91
C ILE A 140 -16.10 10.90 -3.54
N LYS A 141 -16.30 9.58 -3.43
CA LYS A 141 -16.59 8.92 -2.13
C LYS A 141 -15.43 9.07 -1.16
N GLU A 142 -14.19 8.89 -1.63
CA GLU A 142 -13.00 9.11 -0.80
C GLU A 142 -12.91 10.56 -0.33
N LEU A 143 -13.09 11.53 -1.22
CA LEU A 143 -13.08 12.96 -0.89
C LEU A 143 -14.15 13.34 0.12
N SER A 144 -15.32 12.73 0.08
CA SER A 144 -16.36 12.94 1.10
C SER A 144 -15.87 12.50 2.49
N ASN A 145 -15.18 11.36 2.56
CA ASN A 145 -14.67 10.84 3.84
C ASN A 145 -13.49 11.67 4.36
N VAL A 146 -12.56 12.02 3.48
CA VAL A 146 -11.38 12.83 3.82
C VAL A 146 -11.78 14.27 4.15
N GLY A 147 -12.76 14.85 3.45
CA GLY A 147 -13.37 16.13 3.80
C GLY A 147 -14.05 16.12 5.17
N GLY A 148 -14.54 14.96 5.61
CA GLY A 148 -15.05 14.76 6.97
C GLY A 148 -14.02 15.00 8.07
N LEU A 149 -12.72 14.96 7.79
CA LEU A 149 -11.67 15.29 8.77
C LEU A 149 -11.74 16.76 9.21
N LEU A 150 -12.17 17.67 8.32
CA LEU A 150 -12.29 19.10 8.61
C LEU A 150 -13.37 19.41 9.66
N ALA A 151 -14.33 18.51 9.86
CA ALA A 151 -15.40 18.70 10.84
C ALA A 151 -14.91 18.57 12.29
N TYR A 152 -13.72 18.00 12.51
CA TYR A 152 -13.19 17.70 13.82
C TYR A 152 -11.98 18.59 14.14
N LYS A 153 -11.95 19.14 15.37
CA LYS A 153 -10.81 19.92 15.86
C LYS A 153 -9.54 19.07 16.01
N ILE A 154 -9.71 17.79 16.38
CA ILE A 154 -8.63 16.81 16.48
C ILE A 154 -9.02 15.66 15.55
N PRO A 155 -8.46 15.58 14.35
CA PRO A 155 -8.86 14.56 13.38
C PRO A 155 -8.29 13.17 13.71
N GLU A 156 -7.29 13.07 14.59
CA GLU A 156 -6.70 11.81 15.09
C GLU A 156 -7.68 10.99 15.97
N ASP A 157 -8.61 11.65 16.67
CA ASP A 157 -9.63 10.98 17.50
C ASP A 157 -10.94 10.73 16.72
N SER A 158 -10.97 11.12 15.45
CA SER A 158 -12.16 11.01 14.59
C SER A 158 -12.40 9.56 14.18
N PRO A 159 -13.66 9.16 13.88
CA PRO A 159 -13.92 7.92 13.15
C PRO A 159 -13.19 7.86 11.79
N MET A 160 -12.79 9.01 11.24
CA MET A 160 -12.00 9.09 10.00
C MET A 160 -10.48 9.02 10.22
N ALA A 161 -10.02 8.82 11.46
CA ALA A 161 -8.60 8.71 11.81
C ALA A 161 -7.87 7.59 11.06
N LYS A 162 -8.60 6.60 10.54
CA LYS A 162 -8.07 5.56 9.64
C LYS A 162 -7.27 6.11 8.46
N TYR A 163 -7.64 7.30 7.95
CA TYR A 163 -6.94 7.95 6.84
C TYR A 163 -5.59 8.57 7.26
N LEU A 164 -5.40 8.80 8.56
CA LEU A 164 -4.18 9.35 9.15
C LEU A 164 -3.18 8.26 9.59
N HIS A 165 -3.51 6.97 9.46
CA HIS A 165 -2.58 5.91 9.84
C HIS A 165 -1.39 5.78 8.88
N GLN A 166 -0.31 5.17 9.38
CA GLN A 166 0.91 4.91 8.61
C GLN A 166 0.65 4.03 7.38
N GLU A 167 -0.30 3.09 7.47
CA GLU A 167 -0.64 2.15 6.41
C GLU A 167 -0.98 2.83 5.09
N ARG A 168 -1.73 3.95 5.13
CA ARG A 168 -2.05 4.72 3.92
C ARG A 168 -0.80 5.34 3.29
N ARG A 169 0.13 5.86 4.10
CA ARG A 169 1.42 6.40 3.62
C ARG A 169 2.27 5.31 3.01
N ASP A 170 2.29 4.13 3.63
CA ASP A 170 3.02 2.97 3.13
C ASP A 170 2.47 2.50 1.78
N GLY A 171 1.13 2.42 1.64
CA GLY A 171 0.46 2.09 0.38
C GLY A 171 0.80 3.06 -0.75
N VAL A 172 0.67 4.38 -0.52
CA VAL A 172 1.03 5.39 -1.53
C VAL A 172 2.53 5.34 -1.85
N ALA A 173 3.39 5.12 -0.86
CA ALA A 173 4.82 5.00 -1.08
C ALA A 173 5.17 3.78 -1.94
N GLU A 174 4.51 2.64 -1.71
CA GLU A 174 4.69 1.42 -2.51
C GLU A 174 4.16 1.59 -3.93
N GLN A 175 3.02 2.27 -4.09
CA GLN A 175 2.44 2.59 -5.39
C GLN A 175 3.41 3.46 -6.21
N ILE A 176 3.99 4.50 -5.61
CA ILE A 176 4.98 5.37 -6.24
C ILE A 176 6.26 4.60 -6.55
N ASN A 177 6.72 3.74 -5.65
CA ASN A 177 7.87 2.88 -5.87
C ASN A 177 7.64 1.97 -7.10
N SER A 178 6.49 1.31 -7.15
CA SER A 178 6.08 0.47 -8.27
C SER A 178 6.01 1.26 -9.58
N ALA A 179 5.51 2.50 -9.55
CA ALA A 179 5.46 3.36 -10.73
C ALA A 179 6.84 3.80 -11.23
N ILE A 180 7.77 4.10 -10.31
CA ILE A 180 9.17 4.38 -10.66
C ILE A 180 9.79 3.16 -11.34
N LEU A 181 9.63 1.96 -10.76
CA LEU A 181 10.17 0.72 -11.32
C LEU A 181 9.59 0.45 -12.72
N TYR A 182 8.27 0.57 -12.88
CA TYR A 182 7.60 0.41 -14.17
C TYR A 182 8.15 1.37 -15.24
N ARG A 183 8.25 2.67 -14.94
CA ARG A 183 8.73 3.68 -15.91
C ARG A 183 10.24 3.59 -16.19
N THR A 184 11.00 2.96 -15.29
CA THR A 184 12.43 2.70 -15.48
C THR A 184 12.71 1.33 -16.12
N ASN A 185 11.66 0.59 -16.53
CA ASN A 185 11.75 -0.77 -17.05
C ASN A 185 12.44 -1.75 -16.09
N MET A 186 12.32 -1.50 -14.79
CA MET A 186 12.78 -2.40 -13.75
C MET A 186 11.61 -3.26 -13.25
N PRO A 187 11.84 -4.53 -12.91
CA PRO A 187 10.77 -5.38 -12.38
C PRO A 187 10.31 -4.85 -11.01
N THR A 188 8.99 -4.75 -10.83
CA THR A 188 8.37 -4.37 -9.54
C THR A 188 8.53 -5.46 -8.49
N VAL A 189 8.66 -6.71 -8.93
CA VAL A 189 8.86 -7.90 -8.10
C VAL A 189 10.32 -8.30 -8.13
N SER A 190 10.90 -8.61 -6.96
CA SER A 190 12.28 -9.09 -6.92
C SER A 190 12.41 -10.47 -7.60
N CYS A 191 13.54 -10.74 -8.26
CA CYS A 191 13.78 -12.06 -8.87
C CYS A 191 13.68 -13.20 -7.85
N LEU A 192 14.06 -12.95 -6.59
CA LEU A 192 13.96 -13.92 -5.51
C LEU A 192 12.51 -14.22 -5.15
N GLU A 193 11.68 -13.19 -5.02
CA GLU A 193 10.25 -13.37 -4.75
C GLU A 193 9.58 -14.15 -5.88
N LEU A 194 9.89 -13.82 -7.13
CA LEU A 194 9.38 -14.52 -8.29
C LEU A 194 9.80 -16.01 -8.27
N ALA A 195 11.06 -16.30 -7.98
CA ALA A 195 11.55 -17.67 -7.84
C ALA A 195 10.84 -18.42 -6.70
N VAL A 196 10.61 -17.75 -5.55
CA VAL A 196 9.89 -18.34 -4.41
C VAL A 196 8.43 -18.62 -4.78
N ARG A 197 7.73 -17.70 -5.44
CA ARG A 197 6.34 -17.89 -5.89
C ARG A 197 6.22 -19.05 -6.88
N TYR A 198 7.09 -19.09 -7.89
CA TYR A 198 7.12 -20.19 -8.85
C TYR A 198 7.42 -21.53 -8.19
N THR A 199 8.38 -21.55 -7.27
CA THR A 199 8.74 -22.76 -6.52
C THR A 199 7.57 -23.21 -5.65
N HIS A 200 6.94 -22.29 -4.91
CA HIS A 200 5.79 -22.58 -4.06
C HIS A 200 4.61 -23.14 -4.86
N PHE A 201 4.25 -22.50 -5.97
CA PHE A 201 3.20 -22.99 -6.88
C PHE A 201 3.52 -24.37 -7.43
N SER A 202 4.75 -24.59 -7.91
CA SER A 202 5.20 -25.89 -8.41
C SER A 202 5.10 -26.98 -7.34
N TRP A 203 5.51 -26.69 -6.10
CA TRP A 203 5.38 -27.61 -4.97
C TRP A 203 3.92 -27.89 -4.60
N ALA A 204 3.05 -26.87 -4.61
CA ALA A 204 1.64 -27.04 -4.34
C ALA A 204 0.97 -27.97 -5.37
N VAL A 205 1.21 -27.72 -6.67
CA VAL A 205 0.68 -28.55 -7.76
C VAL A 205 1.22 -29.99 -7.69
N LEU A 206 2.53 -30.17 -7.43
CA LEU A 206 3.11 -31.51 -7.27
C LEU A 206 2.51 -32.27 -6.09
N HIS A 207 2.21 -31.58 -4.99
CA HIS A 207 1.57 -32.16 -3.82
C HIS A 207 0.12 -32.57 -4.11
N GLU A 208 -0.65 -31.73 -4.81
CA GLU A 208 -2.02 -32.04 -5.25
C GLU A 208 -2.06 -33.25 -6.19
N LEU A 209 -1.14 -33.31 -7.16
CA LEU A 209 -0.98 -34.44 -8.08
C LEU A 209 -0.37 -35.69 -7.41
N ARG A 210 -0.07 -35.63 -6.11
CA ARG A 210 0.52 -36.71 -5.30
C ARG A 210 1.79 -37.30 -5.92
N VAL A 211 2.58 -36.47 -6.59
CA VAL A 211 3.84 -36.88 -7.19
C VAL A 211 4.81 -37.26 -6.08
N LYS A 212 5.19 -38.54 -6.01
CA LYS A 212 6.22 -39.01 -5.07
C LYS A 212 7.56 -38.49 -5.55
N VAL A 213 8.10 -37.48 -4.86
CA VAL A 213 9.45 -36.99 -5.11
C VAL A 213 10.43 -38.14 -4.80
N SER A 214 11.07 -38.68 -5.83
CA SER A 214 12.03 -39.76 -5.66
C SER A 214 13.30 -39.21 -4.99
N ALA A 215 13.71 -39.84 -3.88
CA ALA A 215 14.94 -39.51 -3.17
C ALA A 215 16.20 -39.64 -4.06
N SER A 216 16.12 -40.34 -5.20
CA SER A 216 17.20 -40.47 -6.18
C SER A 216 17.37 -39.27 -7.12
N SER A 217 16.40 -38.35 -7.17
CA SER A 217 16.41 -37.18 -8.06
C SER A 217 16.86 -35.89 -7.36
N GLN A 218 17.32 -36.01 -6.11
CA GLN A 218 17.68 -34.88 -5.28
C GLN A 218 19.03 -34.30 -5.72
N PRO A 219 19.11 -33.00 -6.06
CA PRO A 219 20.39 -32.38 -6.39
C PRO A 219 21.31 -32.41 -5.17
N SER A 220 22.60 -32.71 -5.41
CA SER A 220 23.61 -32.80 -4.36
C SER A 220 23.65 -31.51 -3.53
N GLY A 221 23.53 -31.64 -2.20
CA GLY A 221 23.65 -30.52 -1.25
C GLY A 221 22.33 -29.95 -0.69
N VAL A 222 21.17 -30.33 -1.23
CA VAL A 222 19.87 -29.95 -0.65
C VAL A 222 19.42 -31.07 0.28
N ALA A 223 19.33 -30.84 1.60
CA ALA A 223 18.76 -31.78 2.56
C ALA A 223 17.39 -31.26 3.01
N LEU A 224 16.37 -32.12 3.00
CA LEU A 224 15.09 -31.77 3.62
C LEU A 224 15.29 -31.61 5.12
N PRO A 225 14.64 -30.61 5.77
CA PRO A 225 14.68 -30.50 7.22
C PRO A 225 14.24 -31.84 7.83
N PRO A 226 14.94 -32.32 8.88
CA PRO A 226 14.69 -33.64 9.43
C PRO A 226 13.23 -33.76 9.85
N ARG A 227 12.48 -34.62 9.15
CA ARG A 227 11.13 -34.98 9.54
C ARG A 227 11.27 -35.72 10.87
N ALA A 228 10.86 -35.08 11.96
CA ALA A 228 10.84 -35.70 13.28
C ALA A 228 10.10 -37.03 13.16
N LYS A 229 10.79 -38.13 13.44
CA LYS A 229 10.20 -39.47 13.43
C LYS A 229 9.13 -39.48 14.51
N ALA A 230 7.87 -39.36 14.14
CA ALA A 230 6.77 -39.84 14.96
C ALA A 230 7.06 -41.32 15.22
N GLN A 231 7.39 -41.64 16.47
CA GLN A 231 7.60 -43.00 16.92
C GLN A 231 6.30 -43.77 16.71
N SER A 232 6.30 -44.65 15.72
CA SER A 232 5.34 -45.74 15.61
C SER A 232 5.65 -46.75 16.71
N THR A 233 5.03 -46.59 17.87
CA THR A 233 4.66 -47.71 18.75
C THR A 233 3.14 -47.80 18.70
N GLY A 234 2.63 -48.91 18.18
CA GLY A 234 1.19 -49.12 17.99
C GLY A 234 0.40 -49.09 19.29
N GLY A 235 -0.88 -48.70 19.17
CA GLY A 235 -1.87 -48.84 20.23
C GLY A 235 -2.87 -47.69 20.32
N SER A 236 -3.99 -47.84 19.61
CA SER A 236 -5.33 -47.28 19.85
C SER A 236 -5.58 -45.76 19.79
N GLU A 237 -6.43 -45.42 18.80
CA GLU A 237 -7.51 -44.41 18.80
C GLU A 237 -7.46 -43.27 19.83
N LYS A 238 -7.34 -42.04 19.30
CA LYS A 238 -8.40 -41.02 19.38
C LYS A 238 -8.06 -39.84 18.45
N GLU A 239 -8.92 -39.62 17.46
CA GLU A 239 -9.00 -38.36 16.72
C GLU A 239 -9.21 -37.19 17.69
N PRO A 240 -8.60 -36.04 17.41
CA PRO A 240 -9.27 -34.76 17.58
C PRO A 240 -9.62 -34.25 16.18
N SER A 241 -10.93 -34.21 15.93
CA SER A 241 -11.55 -33.43 14.89
C SER A 241 -11.07 -31.98 14.95
N PHE A 242 -10.54 -31.47 13.85
CA PHE A 242 -10.49 -30.04 13.60
C PHE A 242 -11.25 -29.78 12.30
N GLU A 243 -12.54 -29.49 12.46
CA GLU A 243 -13.38 -28.86 11.46
C GLU A 243 -12.72 -27.56 11.01
N ALA A 244 -12.20 -27.56 9.79
CA ALA A 244 -12.02 -26.35 9.02
C ALA A 244 -13.06 -26.41 7.90
N SER A 245 -14.19 -25.76 8.15
CA SER A 245 -15.28 -25.52 7.22
C SER A 245 -14.74 -25.15 5.83
N ARG A 246 -14.74 -26.11 4.92
CA ARG A 246 -14.65 -25.85 3.49
C ARG A 246 -16.05 -25.51 3.01
N SER A 247 -16.31 -24.21 2.87
CA SER A 247 -17.41 -23.69 2.08
C SER A 247 -17.33 -24.31 0.68
N SER A 248 -18.28 -25.17 0.37
CA SER A 248 -18.45 -25.76 -0.95
C SER A 248 -18.90 -24.67 -1.92
N LEU A 249 -18.02 -24.23 -2.81
CA LEU A 249 -18.44 -23.61 -4.07
C LEU A 249 -18.48 -24.71 -5.13
N PHE A 250 -19.72 -25.13 -5.40
CA PHE A 250 -20.14 -25.90 -6.57
C PHE A 250 -19.67 -25.18 -7.85
N LEU A 251 -18.93 -25.88 -8.69
CA LEU A 251 -18.97 -25.66 -10.14
C LEU A 251 -19.48 -26.97 -10.75
N ASP A 252 -20.79 -27.00 -10.95
CA ASP A 252 -21.48 -27.97 -11.77
C ASP A 252 -21.30 -27.52 -13.22
N THR A 253 -20.39 -28.15 -13.96
CA THR A 253 -20.33 -28.04 -15.42
C THR A 253 -20.73 -29.39 -16.00
N ARG A 254 -22.02 -29.53 -16.30
CA ARG A 254 -22.54 -30.57 -17.18
C ARG A 254 -22.83 -29.96 -18.55
N THR A 255 -22.14 -30.53 -19.55
CA THR A 255 -22.57 -30.82 -20.94
C THR A 255 -23.43 -29.81 -21.67
#